data_AF-A0A7C9PPF4-F1
#
_entry.id   AF-A0A7C9PPF4-F1
#
_cell.length_a   1.000
_cell.length_b   1.000
_cell.length_c   1.000
_cell.angle_alpha   90.00
_cell.angle_beta   90.00
_cell.angle_gamma   90.00
#
_symmetry.space_group_name_H-M   'P 1'
#
loop_
_entity.id
_entity.type
_entity.pdbx_description
1 polymer ?
#
loop_
_entity_poly.entity_id
_entity_poly.type
_entity_poly.pdbx_seq_one_letter_code
_entity_poly.pdbx_strand_id
1 'polypeptide(L)'
;MNLITQSRRARMAAGAAVVVVALALAGCSSTNATTSGSKTDTLKADIAAGSVGTVDQFTSIDAVCGTKPVTVAVVDGYGTNSWSKTVKAEIDSEAAKCPAIKSVSYTAGRGDLAATNSAITGAAAKGTNILLVIPDAGPGQAQLAAVRKATKAGTIVVPFASDPTGKAGTDYLDYTDQVAQFSGSAWAQWVVDNLGSKGGTVVFLGGPAGAAVSTQEFVGVKAVLDKNPQVKLLTPEPVTTNWDPAQAQQAMAGLLSQYPKIDAVIADYGASASGAIRAYQAAGVSVPLLTSTDDNSLSCGFTALKAKNPSYQLATVSSRTWIGRVALRKALAAFYGKSDTEPSMYNLHLFEDSTGKTAGAISPSKACLPAAPTDASPSSLLTTAEFTKIFG
;
A
#
# COMPACT_ATOMS: atom_id res chain seq x y z
N MET A 1 -7.99 -4.21 90.86
CA MET A 1 -7.76 -2.92 91.54
C MET A 1 -7.51 -1.86 90.47
N ASN A 2 -8.50 -0.97 90.29
CA ASN A 2 -8.56 0.37 89.70
C ASN A 2 -7.64 0.71 88.50
N LEU A 3 -8.19 0.95 87.30
CA LEU A 3 -8.86 2.18 86.79
C LEU A 3 -7.87 3.36 86.68
N ILE A 4 -7.65 3.92 85.48
CA ILE A 4 -8.22 5.21 84.98
C ILE A 4 -7.70 5.40 83.52
N THR A 5 -8.54 5.30 82.47
CA THR A 5 -9.18 6.37 81.62
C THR A 5 -8.20 7.24 80.82
N GLN A 6 -8.36 7.54 79.51
CA GLN A 6 -9.48 8.09 78.70
C GLN A 6 -9.33 7.67 77.21
N SER A 7 -10.31 7.12 76.46
CA SER A 7 -11.47 7.71 75.71
C SER A 7 -11.10 8.82 74.70
N ARG A 8 -11.40 8.78 73.39
CA ARG A 8 -12.70 8.78 72.65
C ARG A 8 -12.35 8.75 71.13
N ARG A 9 -13.17 8.44 70.11
CA ARG A 9 -14.53 7.94 69.85
C ARG A 9 -14.59 7.79 68.32
N ALA A 10 -15.24 6.75 67.78
CA ALA A 10 -15.94 6.86 66.49
C ALA A 10 -17.08 5.84 66.46
N ARG A 11 -18.31 6.32 66.27
CA ARG A 11 -19.54 5.54 66.13
C ARG A 11 -19.97 5.55 64.66
N MET A 12 -20.44 4.38 64.24
CA MET A 12 -21.42 4.03 63.19
C MET A 12 -22.11 5.14 62.36
N ALA A 13 -22.23 4.87 61.04
CA ALA A 13 -23.45 4.89 60.21
C ALA A 13 -23.04 4.39 58.79
N ALA A 14 -23.51 3.26 58.25
CA ALA A 14 -24.84 2.90 57.72
C ALA A 14 -25.26 3.65 56.43
N GLY A 15 -25.51 2.89 55.35
CA GLY A 15 -26.16 3.30 54.08
C GLY A 15 -25.40 2.78 52.84
N ALA A 16 -25.65 1.57 52.32
CA ALA A 16 -26.77 1.12 51.47
C ALA A 16 -26.68 1.58 50.00
N ALA A 17 -26.46 0.62 49.08
CA ALA A 17 -26.80 0.59 47.65
C ALA A 17 -26.05 -0.59 47.00
N VAL A 18 -26.49 -1.35 45.99
CA VAL A 18 -27.66 -1.44 45.11
C VAL A 18 -27.50 -2.81 44.41
N VAL A 19 -28.59 -3.52 44.13
CA VAL A 19 -28.57 -4.65 43.19
C VAL A 19 -29.31 -4.24 41.91
N VAL A 20 -28.88 -4.85 40.81
CA VAL A 20 -29.63 -5.38 39.66
C VAL A 20 -29.21 -4.78 38.31
N VAL A 21 -28.78 -5.68 37.41
CA VAL A 21 -29.30 -5.96 36.05
C VAL A 21 -28.16 -6.15 35.04
N ALA A 22 -28.25 -7.30 34.36
CA ALA A 22 -27.41 -7.77 33.28
C ALA A 22 -27.44 -6.86 32.02
N LEU A 23 -26.31 -6.77 31.32
CA LEU A 23 -26.19 -6.05 30.04
C LEU A 23 -25.92 -7.03 28.89
N ALA A 24 -26.78 -6.93 27.89
CA ALA A 24 -26.69 -7.57 26.59
C ALA A 24 -25.66 -6.89 25.69
N LEU A 25 -25.04 -7.67 24.80
CA LEU A 25 -24.14 -7.19 23.75
C LEU A 25 -24.91 -6.43 22.66
N ALA A 26 -24.50 -5.19 22.40
CA ALA A 26 -24.76 -4.47 21.16
C ALA A 26 -23.50 -3.68 20.78
N GLY A 27 -23.03 -3.87 19.55
CA GLY A 27 -21.84 -3.20 19.00
C GLY A 27 -22.05 -1.70 18.82
N CYS A 28 -21.01 -0.92 19.13
CA CYS A 28 -20.98 0.52 18.89
C CYS A 28 -20.08 0.84 17.70
N SER A 29 -20.69 1.27 16.61
CA SER A 29 -20.11 2.21 15.65
C SER A 29 -19.98 3.57 16.34
N SER A 30 -18.77 4.15 16.35
CA SER A 30 -18.55 5.51 16.88
C SER A 30 -18.62 6.53 15.75
N THR A 31 -19.76 7.19 15.64
CA THR A 31 -19.96 8.49 14.99
C THR A 31 -19.43 9.60 15.90
N ASN A 32 -18.64 10.53 15.36
CA ASN A 32 -18.41 11.83 15.98
C ASN A 32 -18.74 12.94 14.96
N ALA A 33 -19.92 13.51 15.10
CA ALA A 33 -20.24 14.90 14.74
C ALA A 33 -19.83 15.78 15.96
N THR A 34 -19.43 17.05 15.91
CA THR A 34 -19.39 18.10 14.88
C THR A 34 -18.58 19.24 15.52
N THR A 35 -17.82 20.01 14.73
CA THR A 35 -17.68 21.46 14.97
C THR A 35 -17.78 22.18 13.64
N SER A 36 -18.95 22.77 13.41
CA SER A 36 -19.26 23.65 12.28
C SER A 36 -18.44 24.94 12.36
N GLY A 37 -17.51 25.10 11.44
CA GLY A 37 -16.94 26.38 11.03
C GLY A 37 -17.17 26.55 9.54
N SER A 38 -18.26 27.21 9.15
CA SER A 38 -18.55 27.56 7.76
C SER A 38 -17.51 28.54 7.22
N LYS A 39 -16.78 28.16 6.16
CA LYS A 39 -16.39 29.03 5.04
C LYS A 39 -15.72 28.25 3.90
N THR A 40 -16.43 28.24 2.76
CA THR A 40 -15.97 27.94 1.39
C THR A 40 -15.35 26.56 1.16
N ASP A 41 -16.20 25.54 1.16
CA ASP A 41 -15.89 24.24 0.59
C ASP A 41 -16.18 24.29 -0.91
N THR A 42 -15.13 24.32 -1.74
CA THR A 42 -15.27 24.35 -3.20
C THR A 42 -15.56 22.98 -3.83
N LEU A 43 -15.87 21.96 -3.03
CA LEU A 43 -16.31 20.66 -3.52
C LEU A 43 -17.81 20.52 -3.30
N LYS A 44 -18.61 20.68 -4.37
CA LYS A 44 -20.02 20.28 -4.39
C LYS A 44 -20.21 18.75 -4.31
N ALA A 45 -19.14 17.99 -4.49
CA ALA A 45 -19.09 16.53 -4.50
C ALA A 45 -18.67 16.00 -3.12
N ASP A 46 -19.41 15.03 -2.59
CA ASP A 46 -19.02 14.28 -1.39
C ASP A 46 -17.96 13.24 -1.79
N ILE A 47 -16.68 13.56 -1.55
CA ILE A 47 -15.53 12.71 -1.83
C ILE A 47 -15.02 12.16 -0.50
N ALA A 48 -14.96 10.85 -0.35
CA ALA A 48 -14.48 10.16 0.86
C ALA A 48 -12.95 10.27 1.03
N ALA A 49 -12.41 11.49 1.06
CA ALA A 49 -10.99 11.77 1.12
C ALA A 49 -10.32 11.23 2.38
N GLY A 50 -9.16 10.57 2.23
CA GLY A 50 -8.41 9.93 3.30
C GLY A 50 -9.10 8.74 3.98
N SER A 51 -10.25 8.28 3.48
CA SER A 51 -10.94 7.11 4.04
C SER A 51 -10.13 5.83 3.84
N VAL A 52 -10.15 4.95 4.83
CA VAL A 52 -9.44 3.65 4.80
C VAL A 52 -10.43 2.53 4.54
N GLY A 53 -10.12 1.64 3.61
CA GLY A 53 -10.96 0.50 3.26
C GLY A 53 -10.19 -0.67 2.65
N THR A 54 -10.90 -1.51 1.92
CA THR A 54 -10.40 -2.73 1.29
C THR A 54 -10.81 -2.79 -0.19
N VAL A 55 -10.14 -3.64 -0.97
CA VAL A 55 -10.27 -3.67 -2.45
C VAL A 55 -11.65 -4.13 -2.95
N ASP A 56 -12.46 -4.77 -2.11
CA ASP A 56 -13.85 -5.14 -2.39
C ASP A 56 -14.81 -3.92 -2.41
N GLN A 57 -14.34 -2.75 -1.98
CA GLN A 57 -15.10 -1.51 -1.96
C GLN A 57 -14.87 -0.62 -3.19
N PHE A 58 -14.24 -1.14 -4.25
CA PHE A 58 -14.05 -0.36 -5.47
C PHE A 58 -15.38 0.08 -6.09
N THR A 59 -15.39 1.31 -6.58
CA THR A 59 -16.53 1.85 -7.32
C THR A 59 -16.37 1.65 -8.83
N SER A 60 -17.47 1.69 -9.56
CA SER A 60 -17.45 1.69 -11.02
C SER A 60 -17.20 3.10 -11.56
N ILE A 61 -16.32 3.23 -12.56
CA ILE A 61 -16.16 4.51 -13.27
C ILE A 61 -17.46 5.01 -13.91
N ASP A 62 -18.40 4.14 -14.26
CA ASP A 62 -19.71 4.55 -14.81
C ASP A 62 -20.50 5.41 -13.82
N ALA A 63 -20.33 5.17 -12.52
CA ALA A 63 -20.99 5.96 -11.48
C ALA A 63 -20.49 7.42 -11.50
N VAL A 64 -19.22 7.64 -11.82
CA VAL A 64 -18.55 8.95 -11.76
C VAL A 64 -18.31 9.58 -13.14
N CYS A 65 -18.46 8.84 -14.23
CA CYS A 65 -18.31 9.35 -15.59
C CYS A 65 -19.49 10.29 -15.95
N GLY A 66 -19.17 11.46 -16.50
CA GLY A 66 -20.17 12.41 -17.02
C GLY A 66 -20.11 12.54 -18.54
N THR A 67 -20.68 13.62 -19.07
CA THR A 67 -20.77 13.86 -20.52
C THR A 67 -19.89 15.00 -21.01
N LYS A 68 -19.54 15.97 -20.14
CA LYS A 68 -18.67 17.09 -20.49
C LYS A 68 -17.25 16.57 -20.82
N PRO A 69 -16.65 16.94 -21.96
CA PRO A 69 -15.30 16.54 -22.30
C PRO A 69 -14.27 16.87 -21.21
N VAL A 70 -13.37 15.93 -20.94
CA VAL A 70 -12.32 16.04 -19.91
C VAL A 70 -10.98 15.54 -20.45
N THR A 71 -9.89 16.19 -20.03
CA THR A 71 -8.51 15.79 -20.35
C THR A 71 -7.77 15.39 -19.09
N VAL A 72 -6.96 14.33 -19.19
CA VAL A 72 -6.21 13.75 -18.08
C VAL A 72 -4.71 13.81 -18.41
N ALA A 73 -3.91 14.21 -17.44
CA ALA A 73 -2.46 14.03 -17.45
C ALA A 73 -2.04 13.18 -16.27
N VAL A 74 -1.07 12.31 -16.51
CA VAL A 74 -0.37 11.53 -15.50
C VAL A 74 1.08 11.98 -15.50
N VAL A 75 1.59 12.40 -14.34
CA VAL A 75 3.01 12.70 -14.13
C VAL A 75 3.55 11.72 -13.11
N ASP A 76 4.46 10.86 -13.54
CA ASP A 76 5.13 9.88 -12.67
C ASP A 76 6.58 10.32 -12.49
N GLY A 77 7.01 10.57 -11.25
CA GLY A 77 8.33 11.11 -10.94
C GLY A 77 9.47 10.20 -11.40
N TYR A 78 9.31 8.88 -11.36
CA TYR A 78 10.23 7.91 -11.95
C TYR A 78 9.75 7.45 -13.33
N GLY A 79 8.65 6.72 -13.37
CA GLY A 79 7.86 6.48 -14.57
C GLY A 79 8.40 5.54 -15.63
N THR A 80 9.50 4.82 -15.37
CA THR A 80 10.16 3.96 -16.37
C THR A 80 10.22 2.48 -16.02
N ASN A 81 9.94 2.11 -14.76
CA ASN A 81 9.96 0.71 -14.32
C ASN A 81 8.67 -0.04 -14.73
N SER A 82 8.65 -1.36 -14.53
CA SER A 82 7.51 -2.21 -14.91
C SER A 82 6.23 -1.82 -14.18
N TRP A 83 6.34 -1.52 -12.89
CA TRP A 83 5.21 -1.08 -12.06
C TRP A 83 4.54 0.20 -12.62
N SER A 84 5.32 1.23 -12.96
CA SER A 84 4.84 2.47 -13.59
C SER A 84 4.16 2.21 -14.93
N LYS A 85 4.70 1.29 -15.75
CA LYS A 85 4.06 0.90 -17.03
C LYS A 85 2.71 0.23 -16.80
N THR A 86 2.61 -0.66 -15.81
CA THR A 86 1.34 -1.29 -15.44
C THR A 86 0.33 -0.27 -14.93
N VAL A 87 0.74 0.63 -14.03
CA VAL A 87 -0.11 1.73 -13.52
C VAL A 87 -0.63 2.61 -14.65
N LYS A 88 0.23 2.99 -15.60
CA LYS A 88 -0.21 3.75 -16.77
C LYS A 88 -1.30 3.00 -17.54
N ALA A 89 -1.10 1.72 -17.80
CA ALA A 89 -2.07 0.92 -18.53
C ALA A 89 -3.36 0.70 -17.75
N GLU A 90 -3.29 0.58 -16.43
CA GLU A 90 -4.47 0.52 -15.54
C GLU A 90 -5.30 1.80 -15.67
N ILE A 91 -4.65 2.96 -15.66
CA ILE A 91 -5.30 4.27 -15.89
C ILE A 91 -5.90 4.34 -17.30
N ASP A 92 -5.16 3.94 -18.34
CA ASP A 92 -5.64 3.97 -19.72
C ASP A 92 -6.86 3.03 -19.92
N SER A 93 -6.79 1.82 -19.37
CA SER A 93 -7.85 0.81 -19.38
C SER A 93 -9.11 1.30 -18.66
N GLU A 94 -8.95 1.96 -17.51
CA GLU A 94 -10.07 2.55 -16.79
C GLU A 94 -10.65 3.73 -17.56
N ALA A 95 -9.80 4.64 -18.05
CA ALA A 95 -10.21 5.82 -18.79
C ALA A 95 -11.01 5.47 -20.07
N ALA A 96 -10.66 4.36 -20.75
CA ALA A 96 -11.38 3.89 -21.93
C ALA A 96 -12.86 3.59 -21.68
N LYS A 97 -13.26 3.34 -20.42
CA LYS A 97 -14.66 3.10 -20.04
C LYS A 97 -15.49 4.39 -19.94
N CYS A 98 -14.85 5.57 -19.95
CA CYS A 98 -15.54 6.86 -19.87
C CYS A 98 -15.37 7.67 -21.18
N PRO A 99 -16.37 7.69 -22.09
CA PRO A 99 -16.26 8.35 -23.41
C PRO A 99 -16.03 9.88 -23.37
N ALA A 100 -16.25 10.49 -22.21
CA ALA A 100 -15.99 11.91 -22.02
C ALA A 100 -14.49 12.23 -21.88
N ILE A 101 -13.65 11.27 -21.52
CA ILE A 101 -12.20 11.43 -21.50
C ILE A 101 -11.68 11.49 -22.93
N LYS A 102 -11.11 12.64 -23.32
CA LYS A 102 -10.63 12.88 -24.70
C LYS A 102 -9.17 12.54 -24.89
N SER A 103 -8.38 12.57 -23.81
CA SER A 103 -6.99 12.18 -23.84
C SER A 103 -6.49 11.84 -22.43
N VAL A 104 -5.57 10.88 -22.39
CA VAL A 104 -4.72 10.58 -21.23
C VAL A 104 -3.27 10.78 -21.69
N SER A 105 -2.62 11.82 -21.19
CA SER A 105 -1.19 12.04 -21.42
C SER A 105 -0.37 11.46 -20.27
N TYR A 106 0.86 11.02 -20.54
CA TYR A 106 1.76 10.47 -19.54
C TYR A 106 3.15 11.11 -19.68
N THR A 107 3.72 11.55 -18.56
CA THR A 107 5.09 12.09 -18.50
C THR A 107 5.87 11.39 -17.40
N ALA A 108 6.98 10.74 -17.78
CA ALA A 108 7.95 10.18 -16.84
C ALA A 108 9.02 11.23 -16.48
N GLY A 109 9.19 11.47 -15.19
CA GLY A 109 10.19 12.37 -14.61
C GLY A 109 11.59 11.77 -14.56
N ARG A 110 11.72 10.44 -14.63
CA ARG A 110 13.00 9.69 -14.63
C ARG A 110 13.87 9.97 -13.40
N GLY A 111 13.24 10.24 -12.25
CA GLY A 111 13.92 10.63 -11.02
C GLY A 111 14.41 12.08 -11.00
N ASP A 112 14.17 12.87 -12.05
CA ASP A 112 14.55 14.28 -12.10
C ASP A 112 13.45 15.15 -11.50
N LEU A 113 13.74 15.73 -10.33
CA LEU A 113 12.80 16.57 -9.59
C LEU A 113 12.40 17.83 -10.37
N ALA A 114 13.33 18.47 -11.09
CA ALA A 114 13.05 19.70 -11.82
C ALA A 114 12.16 19.44 -13.05
N ALA A 115 12.43 18.37 -13.78
CA ALA A 115 11.61 17.90 -14.90
C ALA A 115 10.22 17.48 -14.42
N THR A 116 10.13 16.76 -13.30
CA THR A 116 8.85 16.35 -12.70
C THR A 116 8.01 17.56 -12.29
N ASN A 117 8.60 18.53 -11.58
CA ASN A 117 7.92 19.76 -11.20
C ASN A 117 7.49 20.62 -12.40
N SER A 118 8.31 20.64 -13.45
CA SER A 118 7.98 21.29 -14.73
C SER A 118 6.82 20.60 -15.45
N ALA A 119 6.76 19.26 -15.41
CA ALA A 119 5.67 18.49 -15.99
C ALA A 119 4.34 18.74 -15.24
N ILE A 120 4.35 18.72 -13.90
CA ILE A 120 3.19 19.02 -13.05
C ILE A 120 2.62 20.40 -13.37
N THR A 121 3.47 21.43 -13.34
CA THR A 121 3.03 22.81 -13.57
C THR A 121 2.70 23.08 -15.04
N GLY A 122 3.37 22.41 -15.97
CA GLY A 122 3.12 22.48 -17.40
C GLY A 122 1.78 21.85 -17.81
N ALA A 123 1.36 20.75 -17.16
CA ALA A 123 0.03 20.16 -17.38
C ALA A 123 -1.08 21.16 -17.02
N ALA A 124 -0.97 21.80 -15.85
CA ALA A 124 -1.91 22.83 -15.43
C ALA A 124 -1.93 24.04 -16.38
N ALA A 125 -0.75 24.51 -16.81
CA ALA A 125 -0.64 25.63 -17.76
C ALA A 125 -1.26 25.34 -19.13
N LYS A 126 -1.29 24.07 -19.56
CA LYS A 126 -1.97 23.61 -20.79
C LYS A 126 -3.49 23.52 -20.64
N GLY A 127 -4.04 23.79 -19.47
CA GLY A 127 -5.47 23.70 -19.19
C GLY A 127 -5.97 22.26 -18.99
N THR A 128 -5.10 21.33 -18.61
CA THR A 128 -5.51 19.97 -18.26
C THR A 128 -6.50 19.99 -17.11
N ASN A 129 -7.60 19.23 -17.24
CA ASN A 129 -8.67 19.21 -16.24
C ASN A 129 -8.30 18.39 -15.00
N ILE A 130 -7.74 17.19 -15.23
CA ILE A 130 -7.35 16.25 -14.19
C ILE A 130 -5.86 15.94 -14.29
N LEU A 131 -5.15 16.07 -13.18
CA LEU A 131 -3.74 15.70 -13.07
C LEU A 131 -3.57 14.63 -11.98
N LEU A 132 -3.18 13.43 -12.39
CA LEU A 132 -2.78 12.35 -11.50
C LEU A 132 -1.25 12.41 -11.35
N VAL A 133 -0.73 12.36 -10.11
CA VAL A 133 0.71 12.53 -9.87
C VAL A 133 1.25 11.43 -8.98
N ILE A 134 2.36 10.81 -9.37
CA ILE A 134 3.21 10.02 -8.47
C ILE A 134 4.42 10.88 -8.10
N PRO A 135 4.44 11.51 -6.90
CA PRO A 135 5.53 12.39 -6.50
C PRO A 135 6.68 11.57 -5.91
N ASP A 136 7.47 10.90 -6.75
CA ASP A 136 8.57 10.01 -6.31
C ASP A 136 9.93 10.31 -6.97
N ALA A 137 10.06 11.46 -7.65
CA ALA A 137 11.35 12.04 -8.02
C ALA A 137 12.08 12.63 -6.78
N GLY A 138 12.51 11.74 -5.88
CA GLY A 138 12.90 12.07 -4.51
C GLY A 138 11.72 11.95 -3.53
N PRO A 139 11.86 12.46 -2.29
CA PRO A 139 10.78 12.42 -1.31
C PRO A 139 9.55 13.19 -1.81
N GLY A 140 8.34 12.65 -1.63
CA GLY A 140 7.13 13.24 -2.22
C GLY A 140 6.82 14.68 -1.82
N GLN A 141 7.30 15.11 -0.65
CA GLN A 141 7.21 16.50 -0.21
C GLN A 141 7.94 17.48 -1.16
N ALA A 142 8.95 17.03 -1.91
CA ALA A 142 9.71 17.86 -2.83
C ALA A 142 8.88 18.38 -4.02
N GLN A 143 7.79 17.68 -4.36
CA GLN A 143 6.87 18.03 -5.45
C GLN A 143 5.64 18.80 -4.95
N LEU A 144 5.43 18.91 -3.63
CA LEU A 144 4.22 19.52 -3.05
C LEU A 144 4.00 20.97 -3.52
N ALA A 145 5.07 21.75 -3.72
CA ALA A 145 4.95 23.13 -4.22
C ALA A 145 4.39 23.17 -5.65
N ALA A 146 4.82 22.25 -6.52
CA ALA A 146 4.32 22.12 -7.88
C ALA A 146 2.86 21.64 -7.89
N VAL A 147 2.53 20.66 -7.04
CA VAL A 147 1.16 20.16 -6.82
C VAL A 147 0.23 21.30 -6.42
N ARG A 148 0.59 22.08 -5.39
CA ARG A 148 -0.17 23.26 -4.95
C ARG A 148 -0.37 24.28 -6.06
N LYS A 149 0.64 24.51 -6.90
CA LYS A 149 0.55 25.45 -8.03
C LYS A 149 -0.43 24.96 -9.09
N ALA A 150 -0.43 23.66 -9.40
CA ALA A 150 -1.39 23.07 -10.32
C ALA A 150 -2.83 23.14 -9.78
N THR A 151 -3.04 22.80 -8.50
CA THR A 151 -4.34 22.90 -7.82
C THR A 151 -4.87 24.34 -7.84
N LYS A 152 -4.03 25.33 -7.49
CA LYS A 152 -4.40 26.76 -7.51
C LYS A 152 -4.73 27.28 -8.91
N ALA A 153 -4.22 26.65 -9.96
CA ALA A 153 -4.54 26.98 -11.35
C ALA A 153 -5.90 26.39 -11.80
N GLY A 154 -6.60 25.64 -10.94
CA GLY A 154 -7.92 25.08 -11.22
C GLY A 154 -7.90 23.66 -11.79
N THR A 155 -6.72 23.04 -11.92
CA THR A 155 -6.62 21.61 -12.24
C THR A 155 -6.98 20.78 -11.02
N ILE A 156 -7.78 19.72 -11.21
CA ILE A 156 -8.07 18.75 -10.15
C ILE A 156 -6.86 17.81 -10.04
N VAL A 157 -6.11 17.94 -8.94
CA VAL A 157 -4.88 17.16 -8.72
C VAL A 157 -5.14 16.05 -7.72
N VAL A 158 -4.77 14.81 -8.05
CA VAL A 158 -4.79 13.65 -7.14
C VAL A 158 -3.42 12.99 -7.14
N PRO A 159 -2.59 13.25 -6.11
CA PRO A 159 -1.39 12.47 -5.85
C PRO A 159 -1.74 11.03 -5.49
N PHE A 160 -0.88 10.08 -5.84
CA PHE A 160 -1.05 8.67 -5.50
C PHE A 160 0.30 7.94 -5.43
N ALA A 161 0.33 6.78 -4.77
CA ALA A 161 1.49 5.89 -4.61
C ALA A 161 2.72 6.44 -3.84
N SER A 162 2.80 7.75 -3.64
CA SER A 162 3.79 8.45 -2.82
C SER A 162 3.14 9.66 -2.17
N ASP A 163 3.24 9.76 -0.83
CA ASP A 163 2.60 10.83 -0.06
C ASP A 163 3.34 12.17 -0.25
N PRO A 164 2.67 13.21 -0.75
CA PRO A 164 3.25 14.54 -0.89
C PRO A 164 3.29 15.34 0.44
N THR A 165 2.82 14.80 1.57
CA THR A 165 2.78 15.39 2.93
C THR A 165 1.86 16.61 3.12
N GLY A 166 1.13 17.03 2.09
CA GLY A 166 0.24 18.18 2.10
C GLY A 166 -1.14 17.89 2.71
N LYS A 167 -2.06 18.85 2.57
CA LYS A 167 -3.44 18.72 3.06
C LYS A 167 -4.42 18.44 1.91
N ALA A 168 -5.05 17.27 1.92
CA ALA A 168 -6.18 16.94 1.04
C ALA A 168 -7.34 17.95 1.16
N GLY A 169 -8.06 18.19 0.07
CA GLY A 169 -9.09 19.22 -0.06
C GLY A 169 -8.56 20.67 -0.12
N THR A 170 -7.26 20.91 0.07
CA THR A 170 -6.65 22.25 0.02
C THR A 170 -5.48 22.32 -0.94
N ASP A 171 -4.46 21.48 -0.73
CA ASP A 171 -3.24 21.47 -1.55
C ASP A 171 -3.41 20.65 -2.83
N TYR A 172 -4.32 19.67 -2.79
CA TYR A 172 -4.75 18.76 -3.84
C TYR A 172 -6.13 18.21 -3.43
N LEU A 173 -6.84 17.52 -4.34
CA LEU A 173 -8.17 16.97 -4.05
C LEU A 173 -8.10 15.91 -2.95
N ASP A 174 -7.33 14.84 -3.18
CA ASP A 174 -7.17 13.70 -2.29
C ASP A 174 -5.84 12.99 -2.58
N TYR A 175 -5.41 12.09 -1.71
CA TYR A 175 -4.26 11.22 -1.92
C TYR A 175 -4.70 9.75 -1.84
N THR A 176 -4.32 8.93 -2.81
CA THR A 176 -4.73 7.52 -2.86
C THR A 176 -3.56 6.56 -2.81
N ASP A 177 -3.58 5.60 -1.89
CA ASP A 177 -2.52 4.59 -1.76
C ASP A 177 -2.94 3.40 -0.88
N GLN A 178 -1.98 2.52 -0.57
CA GLN A 178 -2.08 1.55 0.53
C GLN A 178 -1.75 2.17 1.89
N VAL A 179 -2.22 1.53 2.96
CA VAL A 179 -1.68 1.72 4.31
C VAL A 179 -0.43 0.85 4.45
N ALA A 180 0.74 1.39 4.12
CA ALA A 180 2.00 0.62 4.03
C ALA A 180 2.34 -0.14 5.34
N GLN A 181 2.10 0.46 6.51
CA GLN A 181 2.29 -0.22 7.80
C GLN A 181 1.42 -1.48 7.95
N PHE A 182 0.22 -1.49 7.35
CA PHE A 182 -0.65 -2.65 7.36
C PHE A 182 -0.03 -3.81 6.56
N SER A 183 0.48 -3.56 5.36
CA SER A 183 1.17 -4.57 4.52
C SER A 183 2.35 -5.20 5.26
N GLY A 184 3.20 -4.37 5.89
CA GLY A 184 4.31 -4.85 6.72
C GLY A 184 3.86 -5.72 7.89
N SER A 185 2.77 -5.33 8.56
CA SER A 185 2.18 -6.11 9.65
C SER A 185 1.61 -7.44 9.15
N ALA A 186 0.93 -7.46 8.00
CA ALA A 186 0.35 -8.65 7.40
C ALA A 186 1.43 -9.68 7.02
N TRP A 187 2.52 -9.24 6.38
CA TRP A 187 3.67 -10.08 6.06
C TRP A 187 4.33 -10.66 7.31
N ALA A 188 4.64 -9.82 8.30
CA ALA A 188 5.28 -10.28 9.54
C ALA A 188 4.39 -11.24 10.33
N GLN A 189 3.08 -11.00 10.37
CA GLN A 189 2.14 -11.89 11.06
C GLN A 189 2.10 -13.26 10.38
N TRP A 190 2.04 -13.31 9.05
CA TRP A 190 2.08 -14.57 8.31
C TRP A 190 3.39 -15.34 8.54
N VAL A 191 4.52 -14.63 8.63
CA VAL A 191 5.82 -15.24 8.98
C VAL A 191 5.78 -15.82 10.39
N VAL A 192 5.30 -15.06 11.37
CA VAL A 192 5.17 -15.52 12.77
C VAL A 192 4.31 -16.78 12.85
N ASP A 193 3.16 -16.79 12.18
CA ASP A 193 2.22 -17.91 12.22
C ASP A 193 2.81 -19.19 11.60
N ASN A 194 3.64 -19.05 10.57
CA ASN A 194 4.26 -20.18 9.88
C ASN A 194 5.57 -20.67 10.53
N LEU A 195 6.29 -19.82 11.26
CA LEU A 195 7.39 -20.25 12.12
C LEU A 195 6.89 -20.85 13.44
N GLY A 196 5.71 -20.42 13.90
CA GLY A 196 5.07 -20.89 15.12
C GLY A 196 5.91 -20.64 16.37
N SER A 197 5.71 -21.48 17.39
CA SER A 197 6.40 -21.34 18.68
C SER A 197 7.91 -21.59 18.61
N LYS A 198 8.40 -22.28 17.57
CA LYS A 198 9.84 -22.48 17.35
C LYS A 198 10.56 -21.18 17.02
N GLY A 199 9.84 -20.22 16.41
CA GLY A 199 10.43 -18.96 15.97
C GLY A 199 11.47 -19.15 14.88
N GLY A 200 12.32 -18.13 14.70
CA GLY A 200 13.34 -18.13 13.65
C GLY A 200 13.92 -16.75 13.41
N THR A 201 14.77 -16.64 12.40
CA THR A 201 15.40 -15.38 11.99
C THR A 201 14.80 -14.83 10.70
N VAL A 202 14.62 -13.52 10.64
CA VAL A 202 13.97 -12.83 9.53
C VAL A 202 14.85 -11.69 9.04
N VAL A 203 14.82 -11.42 7.74
CA VAL A 203 15.36 -10.19 7.13
C VAL A 203 14.27 -9.43 6.41
N PHE A 204 14.41 -8.10 6.35
CA PHE A 204 13.53 -7.23 5.58
C PHE A 204 14.34 -6.56 4.46
N LEU A 205 13.94 -6.78 3.20
CA LEU A 205 14.50 -6.15 2.01
C LEU A 205 13.60 -4.98 1.61
N GLY A 206 14.18 -3.79 1.54
CA GLY A 206 13.48 -2.55 1.21
C GLY A 206 13.95 -1.93 -0.11
N GLY A 207 13.32 -0.82 -0.47
CA GLY A 207 13.66 0.02 -1.62
C GLY A 207 14.91 0.88 -1.46
N PRO A 208 14.95 2.05 -2.12
CA PRO A 208 15.99 3.05 -1.90
C PRO A 208 16.06 3.47 -0.43
N ALA A 209 17.25 3.83 0.03
CA ALA A 209 17.44 4.29 1.40
C ALA A 209 16.55 5.51 1.71
N GLY A 210 15.79 5.44 2.79
CA GLY A 210 14.85 6.50 3.20
C GLY A 210 13.52 6.53 2.43
N ALA A 211 13.24 5.53 1.57
CA ALA A 211 11.93 5.41 0.93
C ALA A 211 10.82 5.30 1.99
N ALA A 212 9.81 6.17 1.89
CA ALA A 212 8.73 6.25 2.88
C ALA A 212 7.94 4.94 2.99
N VAL A 213 7.65 4.30 1.84
CA VAL A 213 6.92 3.01 1.76
C VAL A 213 7.66 1.92 2.56
N SER A 214 8.94 1.69 2.26
CA SER A 214 9.76 0.68 2.95
C SER A 214 9.88 0.96 4.44
N THR A 215 10.00 2.24 4.81
CA THR A 215 10.10 2.65 6.22
C THR A 215 8.80 2.36 6.98
N GLN A 216 7.64 2.66 6.39
CA GLN A 216 6.34 2.41 7.01
C GLN A 216 6.00 0.92 7.10
N GLU A 217 6.28 0.15 6.06
CA GLU A 217 6.16 -1.32 6.09
C GLU A 217 7.07 -1.92 7.16
N PHE A 218 8.31 -1.44 7.27
CA PHE A 218 9.23 -1.89 8.30
C PHE A 218 8.75 -1.59 9.73
N VAL A 219 8.10 -0.44 9.95
CA VAL A 219 7.42 -0.15 11.23
C VAL A 219 6.33 -1.18 11.52
N GLY A 220 5.55 -1.58 10.51
CA GLY A 220 4.55 -2.65 10.64
C GLY A 220 5.17 -3.99 11.00
N VAL A 221 6.26 -4.36 10.32
CA VAL A 221 7.04 -5.57 10.62
C VAL A 221 7.52 -5.56 12.08
N LYS A 222 8.19 -4.48 12.52
CA LYS A 222 8.70 -4.36 13.89
C LYS A 222 7.57 -4.46 14.92
N ALA A 223 6.44 -3.79 14.70
CA ALA A 223 5.31 -3.81 15.63
C ALA A 223 4.72 -5.22 15.85
N VAL A 224 4.81 -6.11 14.85
CA VAL A 224 4.42 -7.52 15.00
C VAL A 224 5.51 -8.34 15.68
N LEU A 225 6.78 -8.16 15.28
CA LEU A 225 7.90 -8.92 15.84
C LEU A 225 8.18 -8.57 17.32
N ASP A 226 7.96 -7.33 17.73
CA ASP A 226 8.08 -6.90 19.14
C ASP A 226 7.11 -7.65 20.06
N LYS A 227 5.97 -8.11 19.52
CA LYS A 227 4.97 -8.93 20.23
C LYS A 227 5.28 -10.43 20.14
N ASN A 228 6.27 -10.83 19.32
CA ASN A 228 6.62 -12.21 19.01
C ASN A 228 8.14 -12.41 19.12
N PRO A 229 8.72 -12.34 20.34
CA PRO A 229 10.17 -12.31 20.56
C PRO A 229 10.90 -13.60 20.15
N GLN A 230 10.17 -14.68 19.85
CA GLN A 230 10.73 -15.90 19.26
C GLN A 230 11.18 -15.70 17.81
N VAL A 231 10.66 -14.69 17.12
CA VAL A 231 11.05 -14.33 15.76
C VAL A 231 11.95 -13.10 15.81
N LYS A 232 13.19 -13.24 15.34
CA LYS A 232 14.22 -12.20 15.46
C LYS A 232 14.55 -11.60 14.10
N LEU A 233 14.41 -10.29 13.99
CA LEU A 233 14.91 -9.54 12.84
C LEU A 233 16.44 -9.43 12.91
N LEU A 234 17.13 -9.81 11.84
CA LEU A 234 18.60 -9.86 11.80
C LEU A 234 19.23 -8.50 11.49
N THR A 235 18.51 -7.59 10.85
CA THR A 235 19.00 -6.26 10.49
C THR A 235 18.22 -5.18 11.27
N PRO A 236 18.87 -4.12 11.76
CA PRO A 236 18.20 -3.08 12.55
C PRO A 236 17.29 -2.17 11.70
N GLU A 237 17.61 -2.10 10.40
CA GLU A 237 16.99 -1.26 9.38
C GLU A 237 16.67 -2.10 8.11
N PRO A 238 15.84 -1.58 7.18
CA PRO A 238 15.64 -2.19 5.88
C PRO A 238 16.94 -2.39 5.12
N VAL A 239 17.10 -3.56 4.50
CA VAL A 239 18.23 -3.82 3.62
C VAL A 239 17.93 -3.21 2.25
N THR A 240 18.67 -2.17 1.89
CA THR A 240 18.50 -1.43 0.64
C THR A 240 18.69 -2.33 -0.59
N THR A 241 17.67 -2.40 -1.43
CA THR A 241 17.72 -3.06 -2.76
C THR A 241 17.50 -2.09 -3.91
N ASN A 242 17.15 -0.82 -3.62
CA ASN A 242 16.74 0.16 -4.62
C ASN A 242 15.58 -0.29 -5.51
N TRP A 243 14.78 -1.26 -5.04
CA TRP A 243 13.73 -1.95 -5.82
C TRP A 243 14.25 -2.53 -7.14
N ASP A 244 15.54 -2.86 -7.19
CA ASP A 244 16.19 -3.46 -8.36
C ASP A 244 16.49 -4.95 -8.09
N PRO A 245 16.05 -5.87 -8.97
CA PRO A 245 16.26 -7.30 -8.76
C PRO A 245 17.73 -7.73 -8.70
N ALA A 246 18.64 -7.06 -9.40
CA ALA A 246 20.06 -7.41 -9.39
C ALA A 246 20.71 -6.96 -8.07
N GLN A 247 20.37 -5.76 -7.60
CA GLN A 247 20.81 -5.27 -6.30
C GLN A 247 20.19 -6.06 -5.14
N ALA A 248 18.94 -6.49 -5.25
CA ALA A 248 18.32 -7.40 -4.28
C ALA A 248 19.06 -8.75 -4.20
N GLN A 249 19.47 -9.30 -5.35
CA GLN A 249 20.30 -10.51 -5.38
C GLN A 249 21.66 -10.30 -4.70
N GLN A 250 22.33 -9.17 -4.97
CA GLN A 250 23.60 -8.83 -4.34
C GLN A 250 23.47 -8.65 -2.82
N ALA A 251 22.45 -7.91 -2.37
CA ALA A 251 22.17 -7.69 -0.96
C ALA A 251 21.88 -9.00 -0.24
N MET A 252 21.03 -9.86 -0.82
CA MET A 252 20.70 -11.16 -0.25
C MET A 252 21.90 -12.10 -0.21
N ALA A 253 22.78 -12.09 -1.22
CA ALA A 253 24.03 -12.86 -1.20
C ALA A 253 24.96 -12.41 -0.05
N GLY A 254 25.03 -11.10 0.22
CA GLY A 254 25.74 -10.55 1.38
C GLY A 254 25.16 -11.04 2.71
N LEU A 255 23.83 -11.02 2.84
CA LEU A 255 23.13 -11.54 4.02
C LEU A 255 23.37 -13.04 4.22
N LEU A 256 23.33 -13.85 3.16
CA LEU A 256 23.62 -15.29 3.24
C LEU A 256 25.07 -15.59 3.61
N SER A 257 26.00 -14.70 3.28
CA SER A 257 27.41 -14.81 3.68
C SER A 257 27.62 -14.44 5.16
N GLN A 258 26.82 -13.51 5.68
CA GLN A 258 26.91 -13.03 7.06
C GLN A 258 26.14 -13.91 8.06
N TYR A 259 24.98 -14.42 7.65
CA TYR A 259 24.06 -15.14 8.52
C TYR A 259 23.93 -16.59 8.04
N PRO A 260 24.33 -17.59 8.86
CA PRO A 260 24.33 -18.99 8.47
C PRO A 260 22.91 -19.56 8.27
N LYS A 261 21.88 -18.86 8.78
CA LYS A 261 20.48 -19.27 8.68
C LYS A 261 19.55 -18.06 8.68
N ILE A 262 18.63 -18.05 7.72
CA ILE A 262 17.55 -17.08 7.57
C ILE A 262 16.28 -17.88 7.33
N ASP A 263 15.33 -17.82 8.27
CA ASP A 263 14.10 -18.62 8.28
C ASP A 263 12.92 -17.95 7.58
N ALA A 264 12.99 -16.64 7.36
CA ALA A 264 12.08 -15.93 6.46
C ALA A 264 12.73 -14.69 5.83
N VAL A 265 12.26 -14.37 4.62
CA VAL A 265 12.57 -13.12 3.92
C VAL A 265 11.27 -12.35 3.72
N ILE A 266 11.23 -11.12 4.19
CA ILE A 266 10.17 -10.16 3.85
C ILE A 266 10.79 -9.19 2.86
N ALA A 267 10.24 -9.08 1.64
CA ALA A 267 10.65 -8.09 0.66
C ALA A 267 9.49 -7.13 0.41
N ASP A 268 9.76 -5.84 0.27
CA ASP A 268 8.69 -4.86 -0.03
C ASP A 268 8.27 -4.80 -1.49
N TYR A 269 8.95 -5.57 -2.36
CA TYR A 269 8.69 -5.58 -3.79
C TYR A 269 8.93 -6.96 -4.43
N GLY A 270 7.95 -7.44 -5.20
CA GLY A 270 7.95 -8.75 -5.86
C GLY A 270 9.18 -9.01 -6.73
N ALA A 271 9.62 -8.03 -7.51
CA ALA A 271 10.81 -8.20 -8.34
C ALA A 271 12.11 -8.30 -7.50
N SER A 272 12.17 -7.60 -6.36
CA SER A 272 13.26 -7.75 -5.38
C SER A 272 13.24 -9.13 -4.71
N ALA A 273 12.05 -9.67 -4.38
CA ALA A 273 11.90 -11.04 -3.89
C ALA A 273 12.42 -12.08 -4.91
N SER A 274 12.16 -11.89 -6.20
CA SER A 274 12.74 -12.74 -7.25
C SER A 274 14.27 -12.63 -7.31
N GLY A 275 14.84 -11.46 -7.04
CA GLY A 275 16.29 -11.29 -6.83
C GLY A 275 16.82 -12.07 -5.63
N ALA A 276 16.12 -12.03 -4.50
CA ALA A 276 16.48 -12.79 -3.31
C ALA A 276 16.47 -14.31 -3.59
N ILE A 277 15.45 -14.83 -4.28
CA ILE A 277 15.39 -16.24 -4.71
C ILE A 277 16.63 -16.63 -5.52
N ARG A 278 17.06 -15.79 -6.47
CA ARG A 278 18.28 -16.06 -7.26
C ARG A 278 19.54 -16.15 -6.38
N ALA A 279 19.63 -15.37 -5.31
CA ALA A 279 20.74 -15.47 -4.37
C ALA A 279 20.76 -16.81 -3.62
N TYR A 280 19.60 -17.30 -3.14
CA TYR A 280 19.48 -18.63 -2.53
C TYR A 280 19.88 -19.74 -3.50
N GLN A 281 19.38 -19.66 -4.75
CA GLN A 281 19.73 -20.62 -5.80
C GLN A 281 21.23 -20.62 -6.11
N ALA A 282 21.85 -19.44 -6.23
CA ALA A 282 23.29 -19.31 -6.47
C ALA A 282 24.14 -19.84 -5.30
N ALA A 283 23.67 -19.67 -4.07
CA ALA A 283 24.33 -20.18 -2.87
C ALA A 283 24.08 -21.69 -2.62
N GLY A 284 23.20 -22.33 -3.39
CA GLY A 284 22.85 -23.74 -3.21
C GLY A 284 22.13 -24.04 -1.89
N VAL A 285 21.49 -23.04 -1.28
CA VAL A 285 20.75 -23.17 -0.02
C VAL A 285 19.24 -23.09 -0.26
N SER A 286 18.46 -23.79 0.57
CA SER A 286 17.01 -23.84 0.40
C SER A 286 16.36 -22.49 0.64
N VAL A 287 15.40 -22.13 -0.22
CA VAL A 287 14.59 -20.92 -0.05
C VAL A 287 13.66 -21.09 1.16
N PRO A 288 13.64 -20.13 2.10
CA PRO A 288 12.83 -20.19 3.31
C PRO A 288 11.40 -19.66 3.04
N LEU A 289 10.66 -19.31 4.10
CA LEU A 289 9.43 -18.53 3.94
C LEU A 289 9.74 -17.20 3.24
N LEU A 290 8.88 -16.78 2.32
CA LEU A 290 9.05 -15.53 1.57
C LEU A 290 7.71 -14.78 1.54
N THR A 291 7.75 -13.50 1.90
CA THR A 291 6.62 -12.60 1.73
C THR A 291 6.98 -11.40 0.88
N SER A 292 6.03 -10.91 0.09
CA SER A 292 6.27 -9.75 -0.79
C SER A 292 4.99 -9.07 -1.28
N THR A 293 5.10 -8.02 -2.09
CA THR A 293 4.07 -7.78 -3.11
C THR A 293 4.10 -8.88 -4.16
N ASP A 294 2.98 -9.11 -4.84
CA ASP A 294 2.85 -10.10 -5.90
C ASP A 294 3.71 -9.77 -7.13
N ASP A 295 4.17 -10.81 -7.82
CA ASP A 295 4.91 -10.72 -9.07
C ASP A 295 4.71 -12.04 -9.80
N ASN A 296 4.46 -11.98 -11.11
CA ASN A 296 4.05 -13.16 -11.87
C ASN A 296 5.15 -14.25 -11.88
N SER A 297 6.43 -13.86 -11.78
CA SER A 297 7.53 -14.82 -11.65
C SER A 297 7.51 -15.58 -10.33
N LEU A 298 7.03 -14.95 -9.25
CA LEU A 298 6.83 -15.62 -7.96
C LEU A 298 5.66 -16.61 -8.05
N SER A 299 4.52 -16.17 -8.57
CA SER A 299 3.30 -16.98 -8.66
C SER A 299 3.48 -18.17 -9.60
N CYS A 300 3.94 -17.93 -10.83
CA CYS A 300 4.17 -18.99 -11.83
C CYS A 300 5.38 -19.86 -11.50
N GLY A 301 6.41 -19.29 -10.86
CA GLY A 301 7.61 -20.02 -10.45
C GLY A 301 7.41 -20.90 -9.20
N PHE A 302 6.35 -20.66 -8.43
CA PHE A 302 6.16 -21.25 -7.10
C PHE A 302 6.27 -22.77 -7.08
N THR A 303 5.51 -23.47 -7.93
CA THR A 303 5.45 -24.94 -7.92
C THR A 303 6.82 -25.57 -8.19
N ALA A 304 7.55 -25.05 -9.18
CA ALA A 304 8.87 -25.56 -9.54
C ALA A 304 9.89 -25.28 -8.44
N LEU A 305 9.82 -24.11 -7.79
CA LEU A 305 10.71 -23.76 -6.69
C LEU A 305 10.41 -24.58 -5.43
N LYS A 306 9.12 -24.75 -5.08
CA LYS A 306 8.67 -25.56 -3.94
C LYS A 306 9.11 -27.01 -4.03
N ALA A 307 9.03 -27.62 -5.22
CA ALA A 307 9.45 -29.01 -5.44
C ALA A 307 10.92 -29.25 -5.06
N LYS A 308 11.77 -28.23 -5.21
CA LYS A 308 13.20 -28.28 -4.85
C LYS A 308 13.49 -27.75 -3.43
N ASN A 309 12.52 -27.06 -2.81
CA ASN A 309 12.66 -26.36 -1.55
C ASN A 309 11.45 -26.66 -0.64
N PRO A 310 11.45 -27.78 0.10
CA PRO A 310 10.30 -28.18 0.92
C PRO A 310 9.88 -27.14 1.98
N SER A 311 10.81 -26.30 2.44
CA SER A 311 10.57 -25.19 3.37
C SER A 311 9.94 -23.96 2.73
N TYR A 312 10.06 -23.79 1.41
CA TYR A 312 9.61 -22.59 0.71
C TYR A 312 8.10 -22.44 0.81
N GLN A 313 7.61 -21.32 1.33
CA GLN A 313 6.22 -20.92 1.25
C GLN A 313 6.20 -19.45 0.83
N LEU A 314 5.15 -19.06 0.12
CA LEU A 314 4.97 -17.73 -0.43
C LEU A 314 3.66 -17.15 0.07
N ALA A 315 3.70 -15.93 0.57
CA ALA A 315 2.52 -15.10 0.70
C ALA A 315 2.76 -13.72 0.12
N THR A 316 1.77 -13.18 -0.58
CA THR A 316 1.89 -11.87 -1.21
C THR A 316 0.73 -10.97 -0.84
N VAL A 317 0.93 -9.66 -0.88
CA VAL A 317 -0.14 -8.68 -0.98
C VAL A 317 -0.15 -8.10 -2.40
N SER A 318 -1.20 -7.36 -2.75
CA SER A 318 -1.25 -6.70 -4.06
C SER A 318 -0.10 -5.69 -4.25
N SER A 319 0.47 -5.66 -5.44
CA SER A 319 1.38 -4.61 -5.92
C SER A 319 0.67 -3.30 -6.23
N ARG A 320 -0.64 -3.21 -5.95
CA ARG A 320 -1.43 -1.98 -5.93
C ARG A 320 -1.36 -1.15 -7.22
N THR A 321 -1.11 -1.76 -8.38
CA THR A 321 -1.00 -1.04 -9.67
C THR A 321 -2.29 -0.32 -10.07
N TRP A 322 -3.43 -0.78 -9.54
CA TRP A 322 -4.76 -0.24 -9.76
C TRP A 322 -5.06 1.07 -9.02
N ILE A 323 -4.21 1.55 -8.10
CA ILE A 323 -4.45 2.80 -7.33
C ILE A 323 -4.61 4.03 -8.24
N GLY A 324 -3.98 4.04 -9.41
CA GLY A 324 -4.20 5.09 -10.41
C GLY A 324 -5.64 5.14 -10.93
N ARG A 325 -6.36 4.00 -10.94
CA ARG A 325 -7.79 3.95 -11.30
C ARG A 325 -8.65 4.64 -10.24
N VAL A 326 -8.35 4.41 -8.96
CA VAL A 326 -9.03 5.09 -7.83
C VAL A 326 -8.80 6.59 -7.91
N ALA A 327 -7.55 7.01 -8.13
CA ALA A 327 -7.22 8.42 -8.30
C ALA A 327 -8.00 9.08 -9.45
N LEU A 328 -8.13 8.38 -10.59
CA LEU A 328 -8.92 8.82 -11.73
C LEU A 328 -10.41 8.96 -11.37
N ARG A 329 -11.01 7.94 -10.74
CA ARG A 329 -12.43 7.95 -10.37
C ARG A 329 -12.78 9.09 -9.42
N LYS A 330 -11.92 9.35 -8.42
CA LYS A 330 -12.03 10.51 -7.51
C LYS A 330 -11.98 11.84 -8.25
N ALA A 331 -11.01 11.99 -9.16
CA ALA A 331 -10.87 13.21 -9.93
C ALA A 331 -12.06 13.45 -10.88
N LEU A 332 -12.60 12.39 -11.50
CA LEU A 332 -13.80 12.47 -12.34
C LEU A 332 -15.03 12.85 -11.51
N ALA A 333 -15.22 12.24 -10.34
CA ALA A 333 -16.30 12.57 -9.43
C ALA A 333 -16.30 14.06 -9.07
N ALA A 334 -15.13 14.59 -8.68
CA ALA A 334 -14.96 16.02 -8.42
C ALA A 334 -15.22 16.88 -9.67
N PHE A 335 -14.72 16.49 -10.85
CA PHE A 335 -14.91 17.24 -12.09
C PHE A 335 -16.37 17.36 -12.52
N TYR A 336 -17.14 16.28 -12.35
CA TYR A 336 -18.55 16.23 -12.72
C TYR A 336 -19.51 16.62 -11.58
N GLY A 337 -19.00 16.92 -10.39
CA GLY A 337 -19.82 17.23 -9.21
C GLY A 337 -20.64 16.04 -8.73
N LYS A 338 -20.13 14.83 -8.89
CA LYS A 338 -20.73 13.57 -8.42
C LYS A 338 -20.05 13.12 -7.13
N SER A 339 -20.76 12.41 -6.27
CA SER A 339 -20.18 11.83 -5.06
C SER A 339 -19.30 10.61 -5.37
N ASP A 340 -18.29 10.40 -4.56
CA ASP A 340 -17.44 9.22 -4.54
C ASP A 340 -17.21 8.74 -3.10
N THR A 341 -17.68 7.52 -2.81
CA THR A 341 -17.51 6.87 -1.50
C THR A 341 -16.40 5.81 -1.51
N GLU A 342 -15.70 5.65 -2.64
CA GLU A 342 -14.58 4.73 -2.77
C GLU A 342 -13.46 5.10 -1.78
N PRO A 343 -12.83 4.14 -1.09
CA PRO A 343 -11.72 4.44 -0.20
C PRO A 343 -10.54 5.13 -0.90
N SER A 344 -9.82 5.96 -0.17
CA SER A 344 -8.57 6.59 -0.64
C SER A 344 -7.36 5.76 -0.26
N MET A 345 -7.39 5.19 0.95
CA MET A 345 -6.33 4.38 1.53
C MET A 345 -6.79 2.93 1.66
N TYR A 346 -5.91 1.98 1.37
CA TYR A 346 -6.28 0.56 1.35
C TYR A 346 -5.45 -0.29 2.29
N ASN A 347 -6.11 -1.05 3.16
CA ASN A 347 -5.49 -2.13 3.91
C ASN A 347 -5.33 -3.34 2.97
N LEU A 348 -4.10 -3.60 2.51
CA LEU A 348 -3.82 -4.72 1.63
C LEU A 348 -3.66 -6.00 2.44
N HIS A 349 -4.73 -6.79 2.50
CA HIS A 349 -4.66 -8.16 3.00
C HIS A 349 -3.86 -9.06 2.05
N LEU A 350 -3.49 -10.26 2.52
CA LEU A 350 -2.79 -11.23 1.69
C LEU A 350 -3.64 -11.59 0.46
N PHE A 351 -3.06 -11.37 -0.71
CA PHE A 351 -3.60 -11.75 -2.01
C PHE A 351 -3.26 -13.21 -2.31
N GLU A 352 -2.00 -13.63 -2.13
CA GLU A 352 -1.58 -15.03 -2.22
C GLU A 352 -1.20 -15.60 -0.86
N ASP A 353 -1.53 -16.87 -0.63
CA ASP A 353 -1.01 -17.68 0.48
C ASP A 353 -0.84 -19.14 0.02
N SER A 354 0.40 -19.58 -0.13
CA SER A 354 0.70 -20.93 -0.58
C SER A 354 0.38 -22.02 0.45
N THR A 355 0.11 -21.65 1.70
CA THR A 355 -0.27 -22.60 2.75
C THR A 355 -1.76 -22.92 2.75
N GLY A 356 -2.57 -22.08 2.09
CA GLY A 356 -4.03 -22.21 2.05
C GLY A 356 -4.72 -21.93 3.38
N LYS A 357 -4.04 -21.25 4.33
CA LYS A 357 -4.57 -20.99 5.67
C LYS A 357 -5.27 -19.63 5.80
N THR A 358 -4.94 -18.69 4.91
CA THR A 358 -5.49 -17.34 4.96
C THR A 358 -6.80 -17.25 4.18
N ALA A 359 -7.88 -16.86 4.85
CA ALA A 359 -9.18 -16.64 4.21
C ALA A 359 -9.10 -15.49 3.18
N GLY A 360 -9.69 -15.68 2.00
CA GLY A 360 -9.69 -14.69 0.91
C GLY A 360 -8.44 -14.69 0.04
N ALA A 361 -7.32 -15.25 0.50
CA ALA A 361 -6.11 -15.40 -0.30
C ALA A 361 -6.25 -16.57 -1.30
N ILE A 362 -5.64 -16.43 -2.47
CA ILE A 362 -5.57 -17.47 -3.50
C ILE A 362 -4.22 -18.21 -3.46
N SER A 363 -4.15 -19.39 -4.08
CA SER A 363 -2.88 -20.09 -4.23
C SER A 363 -2.01 -19.44 -5.32
N PRO A 364 -0.67 -19.53 -5.24
CA PRO A 364 0.21 -19.02 -6.31
C PRO A 364 -0.11 -19.58 -7.69
N SER A 365 -0.54 -20.84 -7.77
CA SER A 365 -0.99 -21.46 -9.02
C SER A 365 -2.24 -20.82 -9.64
N LYS A 366 -3.12 -20.25 -8.82
CA LYS A 366 -4.30 -19.51 -9.28
C LYS A 366 -3.96 -18.06 -9.64
N ALA A 367 -2.97 -17.49 -8.98
CA ALA A 367 -2.48 -16.14 -9.27
C ALA A 367 -1.64 -16.09 -10.55
N CYS A 368 -0.92 -17.17 -10.88
CA CYS A 368 -0.08 -17.26 -12.07
C CYS A 368 -0.85 -16.87 -13.35
N LEU A 369 -0.24 -15.95 -14.13
CA LEU A 369 -0.69 -15.51 -15.44
C LEU A 369 0.29 -16.02 -16.51
N PRO A 370 0.12 -17.24 -17.07
CA PRO A 370 1.15 -17.88 -17.88
C PRO A 370 1.51 -17.16 -19.19
N ALA A 371 0.57 -16.37 -19.72
CA ALA A 371 0.76 -15.59 -20.94
C ALA A 371 1.16 -14.13 -20.67
N ALA A 372 1.28 -13.75 -19.40
CA ALA A 372 1.78 -12.44 -19.01
C ALA A 372 3.31 -12.50 -18.80
N PRO A 373 4.01 -11.37 -18.95
CA PRO A 373 5.42 -11.22 -18.60
C PRO A 373 5.74 -11.65 -17.17
N THR A 374 7.01 -11.91 -16.90
CA THR A 374 7.47 -12.31 -15.56
C THR A 374 7.28 -11.23 -14.51
N ASP A 375 7.34 -9.96 -14.89
CA ASP A 375 7.20 -8.79 -14.02
C ASP A 375 5.78 -8.22 -13.97
N ALA A 376 4.80 -8.91 -14.58
CA ALA A 376 3.39 -8.55 -14.43
C ALA A 376 2.95 -8.73 -12.97
N SER A 377 1.99 -7.92 -12.51
CA SER A 377 1.37 -8.09 -11.19
C SER A 377 0.07 -8.90 -11.32
N PRO A 378 0.00 -10.13 -10.79
CA PRO A 378 -1.22 -10.95 -10.77
C PRO A 378 -2.50 -10.27 -10.24
N SER A 379 -2.36 -9.37 -9.28
CA SER A 379 -3.43 -8.61 -8.62
C SER A 379 -3.84 -7.34 -9.37
N SER A 380 -3.24 -7.09 -10.54
CA SER A 380 -3.65 -6.05 -11.47
C SER A 380 -5.10 -6.25 -11.94
N LEU A 381 -5.77 -5.17 -12.31
CA LEU A 381 -7.10 -5.21 -12.92
C LEU A 381 -7.04 -5.27 -14.46
N LEU A 382 -5.84 -5.41 -15.02
CA LEU A 382 -5.64 -5.62 -16.46
C LEU A 382 -5.95 -7.04 -16.89
N THR A 383 -6.50 -7.16 -18.08
CA THR A 383 -6.62 -8.42 -18.81
C THR A 383 -5.25 -8.90 -19.31
N THR A 384 -5.12 -10.20 -19.59
CA THR A 384 -3.91 -10.76 -20.21
C THR A 384 -3.56 -10.07 -21.53
N ALA A 385 -4.54 -9.73 -22.35
CA ALA A 385 -4.32 -9.03 -23.62
C ALA A 385 -3.75 -7.61 -23.42
N GLU A 386 -4.20 -6.90 -22.39
CA GLU A 386 -3.62 -5.60 -22.02
C GLU A 386 -2.18 -5.75 -21.53
N PHE A 387 -1.88 -6.77 -20.73
CA PHE A 387 -0.50 -7.08 -20.34
C PHE A 387 0.42 -7.36 -21.54
N THR A 388 -0.02 -8.20 -22.48
CA THR A 388 0.76 -8.48 -23.70
C THR A 388 1.03 -7.20 -24.51
N LYS A 389 0.10 -6.26 -24.56
CA LYS A 389 0.31 -4.99 -25.29
C LYS A 389 1.41 -4.10 -24.67
N ILE A 390 1.61 -4.18 -23.36
CA ILE A 390 2.55 -3.30 -22.63
C ILE A 390 3.98 -3.86 -22.66
N PHE A 391 4.10 -5.18 -22.67
CA PHE A 391 5.36 -5.87 -22.40
C PHE A 391 5.74 -6.96 -23.42
N GLY A 392 4.83 -7.32 -24.33
CA GLY A 392 5.04 -8.34 -25.36
C GLY A 392 5.61 -7.81 -26.67
#